data_AF-A0A5Q2RRT7-F1
#
_entry.id   AF-A0A5Q2RRT7-F1
#
_cell.length_a   1.000
_cell.length_b   1.000
_cell.length_c   1.000
_cell.angle_alpha   90.00
_cell.angle_beta   90.00
_cell.angle_gamma   90.00
#
_symmetry.space_group_name_H-M   'P 1'
#
loop_
_entity.id
_entity.type
_entity.pdbx_description
1 polymer ?
#
loop_
_entity_poly.entity_id
_entity_poly.type
_entity_poly.pdbx_seq_one_letter_code
_entity_poly.pdbx_strand_id
1 'polypeptide(L)'
;MPFRTSPARGLVALVAATLVLAACGDDGSSAEAGPYVDALAEELRSPSEEGELVLPDDSAECFAEGVVEILDAERLDEAGVTPQELAEVGAFPELEIDVPDDAQERIAELATGCFDVRSSLGESFSSALGVDVSCLTDAADEDRVADVFAEQLVTGAAAESTQALLTDLLDDVEPACGEEIFLRTAVAQGALDEEQAACVGEQLDDEVALRAFTLTVAGEQADEAELSSIDDAISGAFDACGVPAPGQ
;
A
#
# COMPACT_ATOMS: atom_id res chain seq x y z
N MET A 1 65.06 11.67 -13.63
CA MET A 1 64.65 10.30 -13.26
C MET A 1 63.73 9.76 -14.35
N PRO A 2 63.79 8.45 -14.63
CA PRO A 2 63.59 7.85 -15.95
C PRO A 2 62.13 7.63 -16.38
N PHE A 3 61.96 7.59 -17.71
CA PHE A 3 60.84 7.00 -18.44
C PHE A 3 60.57 5.56 -18.00
N ARG A 4 59.28 5.18 -17.90
CA ARG A 4 58.84 3.79 -18.09
C ARG A 4 57.56 3.73 -18.92
N THR A 5 57.67 2.92 -19.95
CA THR A 5 56.74 2.57 -21.02
C THR A 5 55.74 1.47 -20.59
N SER A 6 54.55 1.50 -21.23
CA SER A 6 53.51 0.46 -21.42
C SER A 6 54.04 -0.99 -21.55
N PRO A 7 53.25 -2.10 -21.40
CA PRO A 7 51.99 -2.36 -22.15
C PRO A 7 50.94 -3.34 -21.54
N ALA A 8 49.74 -3.37 -22.16
CA ALA A 8 48.89 -4.54 -22.46
C ALA A 8 47.40 -4.11 -22.40
N ARG A 9 46.70 -3.91 -23.52
CA ARG A 9 45.98 -4.95 -24.27
C ARG A 9 45.18 -5.89 -23.36
N GLY A 10 43.97 -5.45 -23.00
CA GLY A 10 42.84 -6.30 -22.65
C GLY A 10 41.68 -5.94 -23.57
N LEU A 11 41.49 -6.74 -24.60
CA LEU A 11 40.37 -6.70 -25.55
C LEU A 11 39.49 -7.89 -25.15
N VAL A 12 38.36 -7.64 -24.49
CA VAL A 12 37.34 -8.63 -24.11
C VAL A 12 35.98 -7.92 -24.29
N ALA A 13 35.33 -8.10 -25.45
CA ALA A 13 34.07 -8.85 -25.62
C ALA A 13 32.92 -8.23 -24.78
N LEU A 14 31.96 -7.45 -25.27
CA LEU A 14 30.96 -7.68 -26.35
C LEU A 14 30.38 -9.09 -26.27
N VAL A 15 29.04 -9.19 -26.05
CA VAL A 15 28.19 -10.33 -25.63
C VAL A 15 27.89 -10.24 -24.12
N ALA A 16 26.67 -10.03 -23.60
CA ALA A 16 25.31 -10.16 -24.11
C ALA A 16 24.40 -9.10 -23.43
N ALA A 17 23.56 -8.41 -24.21
CA ALA A 17 22.64 -7.36 -23.73
C ALA A 17 21.22 -7.61 -24.25
N THR A 18 20.76 -8.86 -24.28
CA THR A 18 19.48 -9.23 -24.91
C THR A 18 18.83 -10.48 -24.31
N LEU A 19 18.59 -10.55 -23.00
CA LEU A 19 17.80 -11.64 -22.37
C LEU A 19 17.10 -11.21 -21.05
N VAL A 20 16.33 -10.12 -21.03
CA VAL A 20 15.44 -9.81 -19.89
C VAL A 20 14.05 -9.35 -20.35
N LEU A 21 13.57 -9.84 -21.50
CA LEU A 21 12.23 -9.52 -22.05
C LEU A 21 11.41 -10.79 -22.32
N ALA A 22 11.62 -11.84 -21.52
CA ALA A 22 10.97 -13.15 -21.70
C ALA A 22 10.40 -13.71 -20.39
N ALA A 23 9.87 -12.83 -19.52
CA ALA A 23 9.25 -13.23 -18.26
C ALA A 23 7.71 -13.13 -18.25
N CYS A 24 7.07 -12.64 -19.32
CA CYS A 24 5.61 -12.76 -19.55
C CYS A 24 5.37 -13.50 -20.89
N GLY A 25 6.07 -14.62 -21.09
CA GLY A 25 6.14 -15.32 -22.37
C GLY A 25 5.06 -16.38 -22.54
N ASP A 26 3.97 -16.02 -23.22
CA ASP A 26 3.29 -16.72 -24.34
C ASP A 26 3.45 -18.26 -24.44
N ASP A 27 3.30 -19.01 -23.35
CA ASP A 27 3.29 -20.48 -23.37
C ASP A 27 2.10 -20.99 -22.55
N GLY A 28 0.92 -20.93 -23.15
CA GLY A 28 -0.16 -21.87 -22.83
C GLY A 28 -1.19 -21.43 -21.80
N SER A 29 -1.59 -20.15 -21.78
CA SER A 29 -2.89 -19.81 -21.18
C SER A 29 -3.97 -20.64 -21.89
N SER A 30 -4.64 -21.50 -21.14
CA SER A 30 -5.73 -22.32 -21.68
C SER A 30 -6.78 -21.38 -22.25
N ALA A 31 -7.41 -21.75 -23.37
CA ALA A 31 -8.45 -20.91 -23.97
C ALA A 31 -9.62 -20.61 -23.00
N GLU A 32 -9.71 -21.38 -21.92
CA GLU A 32 -10.66 -21.27 -20.81
C GLU A 32 -10.31 -20.17 -19.79
N ALA A 33 -9.03 -19.80 -19.63
CA ALA A 33 -8.61 -18.77 -18.67
C ALA A 33 -8.95 -17.34 -19.13
N GLY A 34 -8.92 -17.09 -20.44
CA GLY A 34 -9.09 -15.75 -21.03
C GLY A 34 -10.30 -14.97 -20.48
N PRO A 35 -11.52 -15.54 -20.46
CA PRO A 35 -12.68 -14.85 -19.92
C PRO A 35 -12.56 -14.42 -18.45
N TYR A 36 -11.91 -15.23 -17.60
CA TYR A 36 -11.69 -14.89 -16.19
C TYR A 36 -10.67 -13.76 -16.05
N VAL A 37 -9.58 -13.83 -16.81
CA VAL A 37 -8.55 -12.79 -16.83
C VAL A 37 -9.14 -11.47 -17.31
N ASP A 38 -9.89 -11.48 -18.42
CA ASP A 38 -10.52 -10.28 -18.98
C ASP A 38 -11.48 -9.62 -17.97
N ALA A 39 -12.33 -10.42 -17.30
CA ALA A 39 -13.29 -9.92 -16.33
C ALA A 39 -12.61 -9.33 -15.10
N LEU A 40 -11.65 -10.04 -14.51
CA LEU A 40 -10.93 -9.56 -13.33
C LEU A 40 -10.07 -8.33 -13.65
N ALA A 41 -9.41 -8.30 -14.81
CA ALA A 41 -8.64 -7.13 -15.22
C ALA A 41 -9.52 -5.91 -15.52
N GLU A 42 -10.74 -6.09 -16.04
CA GLU A 42 -11.69 -4.98 -16.22
C GLU A 42 -12.14 -4.39 -14.88
N GLU A 43 -12.40 -5.24 -13.87
CA GLU A 43 -12.75 -4.78 -12.52
C GLU A 43 -11.62 -3.97 -11.91
N LEU A 44 -10.38 -4.47 -11.96
CA LEU A 44 -9.20 -3.80 -11.42
C LEU A 44 -8.88 -2.46 -12.09
N ARG A 45 -9.39 -2.20 -13.29
CA ARG A 45 -9.25 -0.91 -14.01
C ARG A 45 -10.40 0.04 -13.74
N SER A 46 -11.51 -0.48 -13.25
CA SER A 46 -12.74 0.27 -13.10
C SER A 46 -12.73 1.02 -11.77
N PRO A 47 -12.99 2.34 -11.76
CA PRO A 47 -13.16 3.06 -10.51
C PRO A 47 -14.49 2.63 -9.87
N SER A 48 -14.40 1.79 -8.85
CA SER A 48 -15.53 1.41 -8.01
C SER A 48 -15.97 2.61 -7.15
N GLU A 49 -17.24 2.63 -6.72
CA GLU A 49 -17.82 3.80 -6.06
C GLU A 49 -17.16 4.16 -4.71
N GLU A 50 -16.33 3.28 -4.13
CA GLU A 50 -15.75 3.47 -2.79
C GLU A 50 -14.29 2.95 -2.71
N GLY A 51 -13.32 3.84 -2.92
CA GLY A 51 -11.93 3.66 -2.43
C GLY A 51 -11.16 2.45 -2.94
N GLU A 52 -11.63 1.79 -4.00
CA GLU A 52 -11.01 0.60 -4.55
C GLU A 52 -9.75 0.93 -5.34
N LEU A 53 -8.82 -0.02 -5.34
CA LEU A 53 -7.53 0.13 -6.01
C LEU A 53 -7.73 0.07 -7.53
N VAL A 54 -7.52 1.20 -8.20
CA VAL A 54 -7.53 1.26 -9.68
C VAL A 54 -6.11 1.04 -10.20
N LEU A 55 -5.92 -0.05 -10.93
CA LEU A 55 -4.65 -0.41 -11.54
C LEU A 55 -4.55 0.07 -13.00
N PRO A 56 -3.35 0.45 -13.47
CA PRO A 56 -3.09 0.63 -14.90
C PRO A 56 -3.39 -0.66 -15.70
N ASP A 57 -3.76 -0.53 -16.98
CA ASP A 57 -4.13 -1.69 -17.84
C ASP A 57 -3.13 -2.84 -17.78
N ASP A 58 -1.84 -2.57 -17.98
CA ASP A 58 -0.79 -3.60 -17.98
C ASP A 58 -0.66 -4.31 -16.61
N SER A 59 -0.85 -3.56 -15.51
CA SER A 59 -0.77 -4.08 -14.14
C SER A 59 -2.00 -4.91 -13.77
N ALA A 60 -3.18 -4.46 -14.19
CA ALA A 60 -4.43 -5.18 -14.00
C ALA A 60 -4.42 -6.52 -14.74
N GLU A 61 -3.97 -6.54 -15.99
CA GLU A 61 -3.85 -7.76 -16.79
C GLU A 61 -2.82 -8.72 -16.19
N CYS A 62 -1.63 -8.23 -15.81
CA CYS A 62 -0.60 -9.04 -15.15
C CYS A 62 -1.12 -9.69 -13.86
N PHE A 63 -1.77 -8.91 -12.99
CA PHE A 63 -2.27 -9.41 -11.73
C PHE A 63 -3.43 -10.41 -11.94
N ALA A 64 -4.35 -10.12 -12.86
CA ALA A 64 -5.47 -10.99 -13.19
C ALA A 64 -5.01 -12.34 -13.77
N GLU A 65 -4.03 -12.34 -14.68
CA GLU A 65 -3.42 -13.57 -15.21
C GLU A 65 -2.86 -14.44 -14.08
N GLY A 66 -2.08 -13.84 -13.18
CA GLY A 66 -1.48 -14.54 -12.05
C GLY A 66 -2.51 -15.11 -11.07
N VAL A 67 -3.56 -14.35 -10.75
CA VAL A 67 -4.64 -14.82 -9.86
C VAL A 67 -5.39 -16.00 -10.47
N VAL A 68 -5.75 -15.93 -11.76
CA VAL A 68 -6.42 -17.03 -12.46
C VAL A 68 -5.53 -18.25 -12.57
N GLU A 69 -4.22 -18.08 -12.73
CA GLU A 69 -3.25 -19.19 -12.69
C GLU A 69 -3.20 -19.86 -11.31
N ILE A 70 -3.25 -19.07 -10.22
CA ILE A 70 -3.25 -19.60 -8.85
C ILE A 70 -4.54 -20.38 -8.56
N LEU A 71 -5.69 -19.80 -8.91
CA LEU A 71 -7.00 -20.40 -8.64
C LEU A 71 -7.35 -21.56 -9.58
N ASP A 72 -6.68 -21.61 -10.74
CA ASP A 72 -6.90 -22.56 -11.83
C ASP A 72 -8.28 -22.38 -12.49
N ALA A 73 -8.28 -21.91 -13.75
CA ALA A 73 -9.51 -21.63 -14.50
C ALA A 73 -10.41 -22.87 -14.69
N GLU A 74 -9.82 -24.07 -14.81
CA GLU A 74 -10.58 -25.33 -14.89
C GLU A 74 -11.31 -25.59 -13.58
N ARG A 75 -10.65 -25.41 -12.43
CA ARG A 75 -11.29 -25.52 -11.10
C ARG A 75 -12.41 -24.52 -10.90
N LEU A 76 -12.24 -23.28 -11.34
CA LEU A 76 -13.30 -22.25 -11.26
C LEU A 76 -14.55 -22.67 -12.06
N ASP A 77 -14.37 -23.14 -13.30
CA ASP A 77 -15.47 -23.62 -14.14
C ASP A 77 -16.14 -24.87 -13.56
N GLU A 78 -15.36 -25.83 -13.05
CA GLU A 78 -15.87 -27.03 -12.38
C GLU A 78 -16.68 -26.72 -11.12
N ALA A 79 -16.30 -25.66 -10.39
CA ALA A 79 -17.04 -25.14 -9.24
C ALA A 79 -18.28 -24.33 -9.64
N GLY A 80 -18.43 -23.98 -10.93
CA GLY A 80 -19.52 -23.16 -11.45
C GLY A 80 -19.37 -21.67 -11.15
N VAL A 81 -18.17 -21.22 -10.76
CA VAL A 81 -17.84 -19.80 -10.59
C VAL A 81 -17.75 -19.18 -11.97
N THR A 82 -18.53 -18.14 -12.25
CA THR A 82 -18.45 -17.42 -13.52
C THR A 82 -17.31 -16.38 -13.50
N PRO A 83 -16.80 -15.94 -14.67
CA PRO A 83 -15.83 -14.86 -14.74
C PRO A 83 -16.22 -13.59 -13.99
N GLN A 84 -17.51 -13.23 -14.06
CA GLN A 84 -18.04 -12.05 -13.37
C GLN A 84 -18.08 -12.25 -11.85
N GLU A 85 -18.45 -13.45 -11.37
CA GLU A 85 -18.43 -13.76 -9.93
C GLU A 85 -17.01 -13.74 -9.36
N LEU A 86 -16.00 -14.17 -10.12
CA LEU A 86 -14.60 -14.01 -9.72
C LEU A 86 -14.20 -12.53 -9.66
N ALA A 87 -14.57 -11.74 -10.68
CA ALA A 87 -14.21 -10.33 -10.75
C ALA A 87 -14.80 -9.52 -9.59
N GLU A 88 -16.05 -9.81 -9.20
CA GLU A 88 -16.77 -9.09 -8.16
C GLU A 88 -16.44 -9.57 -6.73
N VAL A 89 -15.57 -10.58 -6.58
CA VAL A 89 -15.27 -11.14 -5.26
C VAL A 89 -14.27 -10.27 -4.50
N GLY A 90 -14.60 -9.91 -3.26
CA GLY A 90 -13.67 -9.19 -2.38
C GLY A 90 -12.61 -10.11 -1.77
N ALA A 91 -12.95 -11.39 -1.55
CA ALA A 91 -12.03 -12.40 -1.04
C ALA A 91 -12.39 -13.83 -1.50
N PHE A 92 -11.39 -14.67 -1.69
CA PHE A 92 -11.55 -16.03 -2.21
C PHE A 92 -12.41 -16.98 -1.37
N PRO A 93 -12.50 -16.87 -0.03
CA PRO A 93 -13.41 -17.71 0.76
C PRO A 93 -14.88 -17.58 0.36
N GLU A 94 -15.26 -16.50 -0.34
CA GLU A 94 -16.63 -16.28 -0.83
C GLU A 94 -16.95 -17.14 -2.07
N LEU A 95 -15.95 -17.62 -2.81
CA LEU A 95 -16.13 -18.44 -4.02
C LEU A 95 -16.43 -19.92 -3.72
N GLU A 96 -16.37 -20.35 -2.45
CA GLU A 96 -16.55 -21.74 -2.02
C GLU A 96 -15.60 -22.74 -2.75
N ILE A 97 -14.42 -22.28 -3.20
CA ILE A 97 -13.39 -23.10 -3.85
C ILE A 97 -12.24 -23.41 -2.89
N ASP A 98 -11.55 -24.54 -3.11
CA ASP A 98 -10.29 -24.85 -2.44
C ASP A 98 -9.16 -23.96 -3.00
N VAL A 99 -8.74 -22.99 -2.18
CA VAL A 99 -7.58 -22.13 -2.45
C VAL A 99 -6.29 -22.89 -2.12
N PRO A 100 -5.25 -22.87 -2.98
CA PRO A 100 -3.97 -23.50 -2.68
C PRO A 100 -3.33 -22.98 -1.38
N ASP A 101 -2.65 -23.86 -0.63
CA ASP A 101 -1.98 -23.50 0.63
C ASP A 101 -0.90 -22.41 0.47
N ASP A 102 -0.32 -22.29 -0.73
CA ASP A 102 0.71 -21.32 -1.11
C ASP A 102 0.15 -20.09 -1.83
N ALA A 103 -1.18 -19.95 -1.94
CA ALA A 103 -1.80 -18.85 -2.67
C ALA A 103 -1.41 -17.48 -2.13
N GLN A 104 -1.31 -17.32 -0.80
CA GLN A 104 -0.94 -16.04 -0.19
C GLN A 104 0.47 -15.60 -0.61
N GLU A 105 1.46 -16.48 -0.51
CA GLU A 105 2.85 -16.20 -0.93
C GLU A 105 2.90 -15.82 -2.42
N ARG A 106 2.21 -16.59 -3.27
CA ARG A 106 2.17 -16.33 -4.72
C ARG A 106 1.45 -15.01 -5.06
N ILE A 107 0.38 -14.66 -4.36
CA ILE A 107 -0.32 -13.38 -4.59
C ILE A 107 0.52 -12.20 -4.13
N ALA A 108 1.26 -12.33 -3.02
CA ALA A 108 2.18 -11.28 -2.57
C ALA A 108 3.28 -11.05 -3.62
N GLU A 109 3.88 -12.13 -4.15
CA GLU A 109 4.85 -12.06 -5.25
C GLU A 109 4.25 -11.45 -6.53
N LEU A 110 2.99 -11.77 -6.86
CA LEU A 110 2.29 -11.17 -7.99
C LEU A 110 2.04 -9.68 -7.79
N ALA A 111 1.63 -9.27 -6.58
CA ALA A 111 1.36 -7.87 -6.29
C ALA A 111 2.62 -7.02 -6.51
N THR A 112 3.76 -7.42 -5.93
CA THR A 112 5.04 -6.71 -6.11
C THR A 112 5.62 -6.87 -7.53
N GLY A 113 5.31 -7.97 -8.21
CA GLY A 113 5.76 -8.23 -9.58
C GLY A 113 4.98 -7.46 -10.66
N CYS A 114 3.69 -7.20 -10.44
CA CYS A 114 2.79 -6.62 -11.44
C CYS A 114 2.56 -5.11 -11.27
N PHE A 115 2.68 -4.57 -10.06
CA PHE A 115 2.52 -3.14 -9.81
C PHE A 115 3.30 -2.65 -8.61
N ASP A 116 3.48 -1.32 -8.55
CA ASP A 116 4.11 -0.65 -7.42
C ASP A 116 3.08 -0.49 -6.30
N VAL A 117 2.97 -1.52 -5.45
CA VAL A 117 2.00 -1.58 -4.34
C VAL A 117 2.15 -0.37 -3.42
N ARG A 118 3.38 0.10 -3.22
CA ARG A 118 3.70 1.25 -2.38
C ARG A 118 3.23 2.56 -2.98
N SER A 119 3.42 2.77 -4.29
CA SER A 119 2.88 3.93 -5.00
C SER A 119 1.36 3.94 -4.92
N SER A 120 0.72 2.81 -5.23
CA SER A 120 -0.73 2.65 -5.17
C SER A 120 -1.30 2.94 -3.78
N LEU A 121 -0.67 2.40 -2.73
CA LEU A 121 -1.05 2.66 -1.34
C LEU A 121 -0.93 4.16 -0.99
N GLY A 122 0.15 4.80 -1.46
CA GLY A 122 0.40 6.22 -1.25
C GLY A 122 -0.62 7.13 -1.93
N GLU A 123 -1.03 6.80 -3.15
CA GLU A 123 -2.09 7.52 -3.86
C GLU A 123 -3.44 7.38 -3.13
N SER A 124 -3.77 6.17 -2.68
CA SER A 124 -4.99 5.91 -1.89
C SER A 124 -5.01 6.70 -0.58
N PHE A 125 -3.94 6.66 0.21
CA PHE A 125 -3.85 7.43 1.45
C PHE A 125 -3.83 8.94 1.20
N SER A 126 -3.12 9.40 0.16
CA SER A 126 -3.06 10.83 -0.16
C SER A 126 -4.42 11.36 -0.57
N SER A 127 -5.18 10.57 -1.35
CA SER A 127 -6.55 10.87 -1.73
C SER A 127 -7.48 10.88 -0.52
N ALA A 128 -7.38 9.87 0.35
CA ALA A 128 -8.22 9.75 1.55
C ALA A 128 -7.99 10.87 2.57
N LEU A 129 -6.73 11.24 2.80
CA LEU A 129 -6.36 12.27 3.79
C LEU A 129 -6.33 13.68 3.20
N GLY A 130 -6.31 13.82 1.87
CA GLY A 130 -6.18 15.10 1.18
C GLY A 130 -4.80 15.76 1.35
N VAL A 131 -3.78 14.99 1.71
CA VAL A 131 -2.42 15.46 1.97
C VAL A 131 -1.41 14.50 1.34
N ASP A 132 -0.23 14.99 0.98
CA ASP A 132 0.85 14.13 0.51
C ASP A 132 1.39 13.27 1.68
N VAL A 133 1.37 11.95 1.50
CA VAL A 133 1.86 10.97 2.48
C VAL A 133 3.13 10.24 2.01
N SER A 134 3.93 10.87 1.15
CA SER A 134 5.12 10.22 0.58
C SER A 134 6.11 9.72 1.63
N CYS A 135 6.22 10.38 2.78
CA CYS A 135 7.06 9.93 3.88
C CYS A 135 6.54 8.66 4.58
N LEU A 136 5.22 8.44 4.58
CA LEU A 136 4.60 7.23 5.12
C LEU A 136 4.80 6.05 4.18
N THR A 137 4.63 6.28 2.88
CA THR A 137 4.94 5.23 1.90
C THR A 137 6.43 4.94 1.86
N ASP A 138 7.28 5.92 2.18
CA ASP A 138 8.71 5.71 2.30
C ASP A 138 9.13 4.72 3.38
N ALA A 139 8.40 4.73 4.49
CA ALA A 139 8.54 3.79 5.60
C ALA A 139 7.90 2.42 5.32
N ALA A 140 6.92 2.35 4.42
CA ALA A 140 6.24 1.10 4.11
C ALA A 140 7.17 0.08 3.43
N ASP A 141 7.31 -1.09 4.07
CA ASP A 141 7.97 -2.26 3.51
C ASP A 141 7.06 -2.89 2.44
N GLU A 142 7.53 -2.94 1.20
CA GLU A 142 6.74 -3.39 0.04
C GLU A 142 6.30 -4.85 0.17
N ASP A 143 7.20 -5.73 0.66
CA ASP A 143 6.91 -7.15 0.87
C ASP A 143 5.81 -7.30 1.93
N ARG A 144 5.88 -6.52 3.02
CA ARG A 144 4.88 -6.53 4.08
C ARG A 144 3.51 -6.05 3.62
N VAL A 145 3.44 -4.99 2.83
CA VAL A 145 2.16 -4.50 2.27
C VAL A 145 1.56 -5.55 1.34
N ALA A 146 2.37 -6.16 0.48
CA ALA A 146 1.94 -7.22 -0.42
C ALA A 146 1.44 -8.46 0.35
N ASP A 147 2.11 -8.85 1.42
CA ASP A 147 1.69 -9.96 2.30
C ASP A 147 0.30 -9.72 2.92
N VAL A 148 0.03 -8.50 3.40
CA VAL A 148 -1.26 -8.15 4.00
C VAL A 148 -2.37 -8.09 2.94
N PHE A 149 -2.07 -7.53 1.78
CA PHE A 149 -3.00 -7.53 0.65
C PHE A 149 -3.35 -8.95 0.21
N ALA A 150 -2.35 -9.83 0.09
CA ALA A 150 -2.55 -11.23 -0.23
C ALA A 150 -3.34 -11.97 0.86
N GLU A 151 -3.03 -11.72 2.14
CA GLU A 151 -3.78 -12.28 3.27
C GLU A 151 -5.25 -11.87 3.23
N GLN A 152 -5.53 -10.59 2.94
CA GLN A 152 -6.90 -10.09 2.80
C GLN A 152 -7.67 -10.85 1.70
N LEU A 153 -7.07 -11.02 0.52
CA LEU A 153 -7.70 -11.75 -0.58
C LEU A 153 -7.94 -13.23 -0.24
N VAL A 154 -6.97 -13.90 0.39
CA VAL A 154 -7.04 -15.34 0.68
C VAL A 154 -7.94 -15.66 1.86
N THR A 155 -7.97 -14.81 2.88
CA THR A 155 -8.65 -15.10 4.16
C THR A 155 -9.93 -14.29 4.38
N GLY A 156 -10.10 -13.18 3.65
CA GLY A 156 -11.15 -12.20 3.90
C GLY A 156 -10.99 -11.42 5.20
N ALA A 157 -9.87 -11.55 5.92
CA ALA A 157 -9.63 -10.94 7.23
C ALA A 157 -9.24 -9.45 7.16
N ALA A 158 -9.91 -8.67 6.30
CA ALA A 158 -9.55 -7.30 5.94
C ALA A 158 -9.34 -6.38 7.16
N ALA A 159 -10.25 -6.41 8.14
CA ALA A 159 -10.23 -5.44 9.23
C ALA A 159 -9.05 -5.65 10.21
N GLU A 160 -8.78 -6.90 10.59
CA GLU A 160 -7.72 -7.22 11.54
C GLU A 160 -6.33 -7.09 10.88
N SER A 161 -6.19 -7.54 9.63
CA SER A 161 -4.94 -7.44 8.89
C SER A 161 -4.60 -6.00 8.51
N THR A 162 -5.58 -5.19 8.10
CA THR A 162 -5.39 -3.76 7.82
C THR A 162 -5.00 -2.99 9.08
N GLN A 163 -5.63 -3.28 10.23
CA GLN A 163 -5.24 -2.63 11.48
C GLN A 163 -3.81 -3.02 11.88
N ALA A 164 -3.46 -4.30 11.79
CA ALA A 164 -2.10 -4.76 12.08
C ALA A 164 -1.07 -4.11 11.14
N LEU A 165 -1.38 -3.99 9.84
CA LEU A 165 -0.54 -3.29 8.87
C LEU A 165 -0.39 -1.82 9.22
N LEU A 166 -1.48 -1.13 9.54
CA LEU A 166 -1.43 0.28 9.91
C LEU A 166 -0.56 0.50 11.16
N THR A 167 -0.70 -0.34 12.18
CA THR A 167 0.14 -0.26 13.39
C THR A 167 1.61 -0.49 13.06
N ASP A 168 1.92 -1.55 12.31
CA ASP A 168 3.28 -1.91 11.89
C ASP A 168 3.94 -0.79 11.06
N LEU A 169 3.20 -0.25 10.11
CA LEU A 169 3.65 0.83 9.23
C LEU A 169 3.90 2.11 10.04
N LEU A 170 3.05 2.42 11.02
CA LEU A 170 3.22 3.61 11.88
C LEU A 170 4.34 3.46 12.91
N ASP A 171 4.71 2.23 13.30
CA ASP A 171 5.86 1.98 14.19
C ASP A 171 7.20 2.30 13.50
N ASP A 172 7.27 2.16 12.17
CA ASP A 172 8.46 2.45 11.37
C ASP A 172 8.49 3.88 10.78
N VAL A 173 7.42 4.65 10.93
CA VAL A 173 7.36 6.04 10.46
C VAL A 173 8.25 6.94 11.32
N GLU A 174 9.10 7.74 10.68
CA GLU A 174 9.88 8.76 11.38
C GLU A 174 8.94 9.76 12.08
N PRO A 175 9.16 10.13 13.36
CA PRO A 175 8.27 11.04 14.09
C PRO A 175 7.93 12.33 13.35
N ALA A 176 8.92 12.95 12.69
CA ALA A 176 8.73 14.16 11.90
C ALA A 176 7.76 13.97 10.71
N CYS A 177 7.70 12.77 10.11
CA CYS A 177 6.71 12.45 9.09
C CYS A 177 5.29 12.37 9.69
N GLY A 178 5.15 11.72 10.84
CA GLY A 178 3.88 11.66 11.57
C GLY A 178 3.36 13.04 11.95
N GLU A 179 4.24 13.91 12.44
CA GLU A 179 3.93 15.30 12.74
C GLU A 179 3.49 16.09 11.50
N GLU A 180 4.23 15.97 10.39
CA GLU A 180 3.90 16.63 9.13
C GLU A 180 2.51 16.22 8.62
N ILE A 181 2.21 14.92 8.62
CA ILE A 181 0.90 14.41 8.22
C ILE A 181 -0.19 14.95 9.16
N PHE A 182 0.01 14.85 10.47
CA PHE A 182 -0.93 15.36 11.48
C PHE A 182 -1.28 16.83 11.24
N LEU A 183 -0.27 17.70 11.10
CA LEU A 183 -0.46 19.14 10.91
C LEU A 183 -1.13 19.45 9.57
N ARG A 184 -0.70 18.80 8.48
CA ARG A 184 -1.31 19.00 7.16
C ARG A 184 -2.76 18.54 7.14
N THR A 185 -3.08 17.42 7.77
CA THR A 185 -4.45 16.93 7.89
C THR A 185 -5.30 17.89 8.71
N ALA A 186 -4.76 18.46 9.81
CA ALA A 186 -5.45 19.47 10.59
C ALA A 186 -5.74 20.75 9.76
N VAL A 187 -4.82 21.17 8.90
CA VAL A 187 -5.04 22.28 7.95
C VAL A 187 -6.09 21.93 6.91
N ALA A 188 -6.01 20.75 6.29
CA ALA A 188 -6.96 20.29 5.28
C ALA A 188 -8.40 20.21 5.82
N GLN A 189 -8.57 19.86 7.10
CA GLN A 189 -9.86 19.82 7.78
C GLN A 189 -10.31 21.21 8.28
N GLY A 190 -9.49 22.25 8.14
CA GLY A 190 -9.78 23.60 8.61
C GLY A 190 -9.72 23.77 10.13
N ALA A 191 -9.09 22.82 10.83
CA ALA A 191 -8.85 22.92 12.27
C ALA A 191 -7.72 23.91 12.58
N LEU A 192 -6.74 24.02 11.67
CA LEU A 192 -5.65 24.97 11.72
C LEU A 192 -5.58 25.75 10.39
N ASP A 193 -5.08 26.97 10.42
CA ASP A 193 -4.50 27.61 9.23
C ASP A 193 -2.98 27.32 9.12
N GLU A 194 -2.35 27.75 8.03
CA GLU A 194 -0.92 27.49 7.80
C GLU A 194 0.00 28.15 8.85
N GLU A 195 -0.37 29.32 9.37
CA GLU A 195 0.41 30.04 10.38
C GLU A 195 0.32 29.32 11.73
N GLN A 196 -0.88 28.88 12.08
CA GLN A 196 -1.14 28.06 13.26
C GLN A 196 -0.42 26.71 13.18
N ALA A 197 -0.48 26.01 12.05
CA ALA A 197 0.21 24.74 11.88
C ALA A 197 1.72 24.88 12.02
N ALA A 198 2.32 25.92 11.42
CA ALA A 198 3.75 26.19 11.58
C ALA A 198 4.12 26.48 13.05
N CYS A 199 3.30 27.27 13.77
CA CYS A 199 3.53 27.52 15.18
C CYS A 199 3.38 26.25 16.02
N VAL A 200 2.32 25.45 15.79
CA VAL A 200 2.07 24.22 16.55
C VAL A 200 3.22 23.24 16.36
N GLY A 201 3.76 23.09 15.14
CA GLY A 201 4.90 22.20 14.93
C GLY A 201 6.19 22.64 15.64
N GLU A 202 6.37 23.94 15.93
CA GLU A 202 7.47 24.39 16.79
C GLU A 202 7.25 24.09 18.29
N GLN A 203 6.00 23.84 18.71
CA GLN A 203 5.62 23.63 20.11
C GLN A 203 5.34 22.15 20.45
N LEU A 204 4.83 21.39 19.49
CA LEU A 204 4.43 20.00 19.67
C LEU A 204 5.63 19.09 19.43
N ASP A 205 5.83 18.13 20.31
CA ASP A 205 6.87 17.13 20.15
C ASP A 205 6.47 16.12 19.05
N ASP A 206 7.38 15.84 18.13
CA ASP A 206 7.16 14.94 17.00
C ASP A 206 6.63 13.56 17.44
N GLU A 207 7.12 13.01 18.57
CA GLU A 207 6.67 11.72 19.09
C GLU A 207 5.22 11.80 19.60
N VAL A 208 4.84 12.93 20.21
CA VAL A 208 3.45 13.17 20.64
C VAL A 208 2.53 13.34 19.43
N ALA A 209 2.98 14.05 18.40
CA ALA A 209 2.20 14.25 17.17
C ALA A 209 1.97 12.93 16.43
N LEU A 210 3.03 12.13 16.23
CA LEU A 210 2.92 10.79 15.67
C LEU A 210 2.00 9.92 16.53
N ARG A 211 2.15 9.92 17.86
CA ARG A 211 1.31 9.09 18.74
C ARG A 211 -0.16 9.49 18.66
N ALA A 212 -0.47 10.78 18.64
CA ALA A 212 -1.82 11.29 18.48
C ALA A 212 -2.43 10.88 17.13
N PHE A 213 -1.63 10.95 16.06
CA PHE A 213 -2.01 10.50 14.73
C PHE A 213 -2.32 8.99 14.72
N THR A 214 -1.43 8.16 15.29
CA THR A 214 -1.61 6.70 15.37
C THR A 214 -2.87 6.31 16.14
N LEU A 215 -3.14 6.94 17.29
CA LEU A 215 -4.37 6.67 18.06
C LEU A 215 -5.63 7.03 17.26
N THR A 216 -5.57 8.10 16.46
CA THR A 216 -6.70 8.56 15.65
C THR A 216 -6.94 7.65 14.43
N VAL A 217 -5.87 7.23 13.75
CA VAL A 217 -5.95 6.51 12.47
C VAL A 217 -6.01 5.00 12.66
N ALA A 218 -5.14 4.42 13.50
CA ALA A 218 -5.09 2.98 13.73
C ALA A 218 -6.19 2.49 14.70
N GLY A 219 -6.88 3.41 15.37
CA GLY A 219 -7.87 3.07 16.40
C GLY A 219 -7.26 2.31 17.59
N GLU A 220 -5.97 2.52 17.84
CA GLU A 220 -5.27 1.85 18.93
C GLU A 220 -5.81 2.34 20.29
N GLN A 221 -5.86 1.42 21.26
CA GLN A 221 -6.30 1.75 22.62
C GLN A 221 -5.11 2.28 23.43
N ALA A 222 -5.14 3.57 23.75
CA ALA A 222 -4.33 4.15 24.81
C ALA A 222 -5.05 4.11 26.16
N ASP A 223 -4.28 4.06 27.25
CA ASP A 223 -4.86 4.20 28.58
C ASP A 223 -5.23 5.67 28.90
N GLU A 224 -6.05 5.87 29.93
CA GLU A 224 -6.55 7.21 30.29
C GLU A 224 -5.42 8.20 30.63
N ALA A 225 -4.30 7.71 31.19
CA ALA A 225 -3.19 8.58 31.56
C ALA A 225 -2.40 9.02 30.32
N GLU A 226 -2.19 8.12 29.36
CA GLU A 226 -1.59 8.43 28.08
C GLU A 226 -2.43 9.42 27.27
N LEU A 227 -3.74 9.16 27.14
CA LEU A 227 -4.67 10.08 26.46
C LEU A 227 -4.67 11.47 27.09
N SER A 228 -4.69 11.55 28.43
CA SER A 228 -4.60 12.83 29.14
C SER A 228 -3.28 13.55 28.87
N SER A 229 -2.16 12.81 28.78
CA SER A 229 -0.86 13.41 28.50
C SER A 229 -0.77 13.97 27.09
N ILE A 230 -1.33 13.27 26.10
CA ILE A 230 -1.37 13.70 24.70
C ILE A 230 -2.29 14.92 24.56
N ASP A 231 -3.47 14.89 25.17
CA ASP A 231 -4.43 16.01 25.17
C ASP A 231 -3.84 17.28 25.80
N ASP A 232 -3.17 17.16 26.95
CA ASP A 232 -2.50 18.28 27.62
C ASP A 232 -1.39 18.88 26.74
N ALA A 233 -0.61 18.05 26.04
CA ALA A 233 0.45 18.49 25.15
C ALA A 233 -0.09 19.24 23.92
N ILE A 234 -1.09 18.67 23.24
CA ILE A 234 -1.73 19.29 22.08
C ILE A 234 -2.43 20.59 22.47
N SER A 235 -3.20 20.58 23.56
CA SER A 235 -3.90 21.76 24.07
C SER A 235 -2.91 22.87 24.45
N GLY A 236 -1.79 22.51 25.09
CA GLY A 236 -0.72 23.45 25.41
C GLY A 236 -0.10 24.10 24.16
N ALA A 237 0.17 23.32 23.12
CA ALA A 237 0.66 23.83 21.84
C ALA A 237 -0.36 24.75 21.16
N PHE A 238 -1.64 24.37 21.17
CA PHE A 238 -2.73 25.14 20.58
C PHE A 238 -2.92 26.49 21.30
N ASP A 239 -2.92 26.49 22.64
CA ASP A 239 -3.00 27.70 23.45
C ASP A 239 -1.82 28.64 23.20
N ALA A 240 -0.60 28.10 23.10
CA ALA A 240 0.60 28.87 22.81
C ALA A 240 0.54 29.56 21.43
N CYS A 241 -0.15 28.92 20.47
CA CYS A 241 -0.31 29.37 19.09
C CYS A 241 -1.62 30.13 18.82
N GLY A 242 -2.43 30.37 19.86
CA GLY A 242 -3.71 31.09 19.72
C GLY A 242 -4.75 30.35 18.88
N VAL A 243 -4.68 29.03 18.82
CA VAL A 243 -5.68 28.17 18.18
C VAL A 243 -6.93 28.14 19.08
N PRO A 244 -8.12 28.52 18.59
CA PRO A 244 -9.32 28.47 19.41
C PRO A 244 -9.68 27.02 19.74
N ALA A 245 -10.08 26.74 20.98
CA ALA A 245 -10.50 25.39 21.34
C ALA A 245 -11.70 24.96 20.47
N PRO A 246 -11.73 23.71 19.99
CA PRO A 246 -12.75 23.23 19.08
C PRO A 246 -14.16 23.42 19.67
N GLY A 247 -15.04 24.10 18.93
CA GLY A 247 -16.45 24.30 19.31
C GLY A 247 -16.80 25.62 20.03
N GLN A 248 -15.88 26.59 20.08
CA GLN A 248 -16.16 27.97 20.53
C GLN A 248 -16.45 28.95 19.39
#